data_AF-K9WG04-F1
#
_entry.id   AF-K9WG04-F1
#
_cell.length_a   1.000
_cell.length_b   1.000
_cell.length_c   1.000
_cell.angle_alpha   90.00
_cell.angle_beta   90.00
_cell.angle_gamma   90.00
#
_symmetry.space_group_name_H-M   'P 1'
#
loop_
_entity.id
_entity.type
_entity.pdbx_description
1 polymer ?
#
loop_
_entity_poly.entity_id
_entity_poly.type
_entity_poly.pdbx_seq_one_letter_code
_entity_poly.pdbx_strand_id
1 'polypeptide(L)' 'MIPHHEGALVMAQDVLSKSKRPEMKKLAQEILTSQEKEIDQMKQWRKAWYKQ' A
#
# COMPACT_ATOMS: atom_id res chain seq x y z
N MET A 1 4.30 -10.29 3.56
CA MET A 1 4.12 -8.82 3.62
C MET A 1 3.56 -8.24 2.34
N ILE A 2 4.07 -8.55 1.13
CA ILE A 2 3.45 -8.06 -0.13
C ILE A 2 1.91 -8.25 -0.16
N PRO A 3 1.33 -9.44 0.11
CA PRO A 3 -0.13 -9.59 0.08
C PRO A 3 -0.87 -8.83 1.19
N HIS A 4 -0.22 -8.66 2.35
CA HIS A 4 -0.77 -7.85 3.44
C HIS A 4 -0.88 -6.38 3.03
N HIS A 5 0.16 -5.84 2.40
CA HIS A 5 0.17 -4.48 1.87
C HIS A 5 -0.82 -4.29 0.73
N GLU A 6 -0.94 -5.25 -0.19
CA GLU A 6 -1.95 -5.23 -1.26
C GLU A 6 -3.37 -5.16 -0.66
N GLY A 7 -3.64 -5.88 0.43
CA GLY A 7 -4.89 -5.75 1.18
C GLY A 7 -5.11 -4.35 1.78
N ALA A 8 -4.06 -3.73 2.30
CA ALA A 8 -4.13 -2.35 2.80
C ALA A 8 -4.40 -1.33 1.69
N LEU A 9 -3.88 -1.53 0.47
CA LEU A 9 -4.19 -0.66 -0.68
C LEU A 9 -5.67 -0.70 -1.03
N VAL A 10 -6.28 -1.89 -1.04
CA VAL A 10 -7.72 -2.05 -1.29
C VAL A 10 -8.54 -1.30 -0.23
N MET A 11 -8.19 -1.46 1.06
CA MET A 11 -8.88 -0.76 2.15
C MET A 11 -8.70 0.76 2.10
N ALA A 12 -7.50 1.25 1.76
CA ALA A 12 -7.23 2.68 1.64
C ALA A 12 -8.04 3.31 0.49
N GLN A 13 -8.16 2.62 -0.65
CA GLN A 13 -9.00 3.07 -1.76
C GLN A 13 -10.49 3.14 -1.36
N ASP A 14 -10.95 2.18 -0.55
CA ASP A 14 -12.28 2.18 0.04
C ASP A 14 -12.50 3.38 0.97
N VAL A 15 -11.52 3.74 1.81
CA VAL A 15 -11.59 4.92 2.67
C VAL A 15 -11.67 6.21 1.84
N LEU A 16 -10.90 6.34 0.75
CA LEU A 16 -10.95 7.52 -0.12
C LEU A 16 -12.34 7.74 -0.74
N SER A 17 -13.02 6.64 -1.12
CA SER A 17 -14.34 6.69 -1.74
C SER A 17 -15.48 6.88 -0.73
N LYS A 18 -15.39 6.28 0.47
CA LYS A 18 -16.50 6.22 1.43
C LYS A 18 -16.40 7.25 2.56
N SER A 19 -15.20 7.66 2.95
CA SER A 19 -15.03 8.56 4.09
C SER A 19 -15.42 9.99 3.76
N LYS A 20 -16.07 10.68 4.72
CA LYS A 20 -16.30 12.14 4.68
C LYS A 20 -15.28 12.92 5.51
N ARG A 21 -14.41 12.22 6.24
CA ARG A 21 -13.41 12.79 7.15
C ARG A 21 -12.12 13.12 6.40
N PRO A 22 -11.71 14.39 6.27
CA PRO A 22 -10.51 14.77 5.52
C PRO A 22 -9.24 14.14 6.11
N GLU A 23 -9.16 14.00 7.44
CA GLU A 23 -8.06 13.33 8.14
C GLU A 23 -7.90 11.86 7.70
N MET A 24 -9.00 11.15 7.51
CA MET A 24 -8.99 9.76 7.07
C MET A 24 -8.61 9.63 5.59
N LYS A 25 -9.02 10.58 4.75
CA LYS A 25 -8.60 10.60 3.34
C LYS A 25 -7.10 10.87 3.21
N LYS A 26 -6.57 11.78 4.03
CA LYS A 26 -5.13 12.05 4.08
C LYS A 26 -4.35 10.80 4.48
N LEU A 27 -4.76 10.14 5.57
CA LEU A 27 -4.13 8.89 6.00
C LEU A 27 -4.20 7.80 4.92
N ALA A 28 -5.34 7.64 4.24
CA ALA A 28 -5.48 6.67 3.17
C ALA A 28 -4.51 6.96 2.01
N GLN A 29 -4.34 8.22 1.62
CA GLN A 29 -3.39 8.61 0.58
C GLN A 29 -1.93 8.35 0.97
N GLU A 30 -1.59 8.58 2.24
CA GLU A 30 -0.27 8.27 2.79
C GLU A 30 -0.01 6.75 2.81
N ILE A 31 -1.01 5.95 3.16
CA ILE A 31 -0.95 4.48 3.10
C ILE A 31 -0.71 3.99 1.68
N LEU A 32 -1.48 4.50 0.69
CA LEU A 32 -1.29 4.12 -0.72
C LEU A 32 0.15 4.38 -1.16
N THR A 33 0.63 5.62 -0.97
CA THR A 33 1.96 6.05 -1.42
C THR A 33 3.09 5.24 -0.76
N SER A 34 3.02 5.05 0.55
CA SER A 34 4.06 4.35 1.31
C SER A 34 4.07 2.86 1.02
N GLN A 35 2.90 2.20 1.01
CA GLN A 35 2.82 0.75 0.88
C GLN A 35 3.02 0.28 -0.56
N GLU A 36 2.67 1.07 -1.59
CA GLU A 36 3.07 0.80 -2.97
C GLU A 36 4.60 0.78 -3.10
N LYS A 37 5.28 1.77 -2.54
CA LYS A 37 6.74 1.84 -2.54
C LYS A 37 7.38 0.65 -1.81
N GLU A 38 6.82 0.24 -0.67
CA GLU A 38 7.31 -0.92 0.07
C GLU A 38 7.07 -2.24 -0.68
N ILE A 39 5.95 -2.38 -1.40
CA ILE A 39 5.71 -3.52 -2.29
C ILE A 39 6.79 -3.59 -3.36
N ASP A 40 7.12 -2.47 -4.01
CA ASP A 40 8.15 -2.43 -5.04
C ASP A 40 9.54 -2.79 -4.49
N GLN A 41 9.89 -2.26 -3.31
CA GLN A 41 11.12 -2.63 -2.61
C GLN A 41 11.18 -4.13 -2.32
N MET A 42 10.10 -4.70 -1.75
CA MET A 42 10.05 -6.13 -1.46
C MET A 42 10.11 -7.00 -2.73
N LYS A 43 9.50 -6.57 -3.83
CA LYS A 43 9.59 -7.25 -5.13
C LYS A 43 11.03 -7.22 -5.66
N GLN A 44 11.70 -6.08 -5.57
CA GLN A 44 13.12 -5.94 -5.96
C GLN A 44 14.03 -6.84 -5.12
N TRP A 45 13.86 -6.82 -3.79
CA TRP A 45 14.63 -7.70 -2.90
C TRP A 45 14.40 -9.18 -3.21
N ARG A 46 13.15 -9.58 -3.46
CA ARG A 46 12.83 -10.97 -3.80
C ARG A 46 13.57 -11.44 -5.06
N LYS A 47 13.60 -10.61 -6.11
CA LYS A 47 14.37 -10.88 -7.33
C LYS A 47 15.88 -10.96 -7.05
N ALA A 48 16.41 -9.97 -6.33
CA ALA A 48 17.84 -9.87 -6.04
C ALA A 48 18.37 -11.03 -5.17
N TRP A 49 17.60 -11.45 -4.16
CA TRP A 49 18.05 -12.46 -3.19
C TRP A 49 17.79 -13.90 -3.64
N TYR A 50 16.68 -14.15 -4.33
CA TYR A 50 16.26 -15.52 -4.68
C TYR A 50 16.44 -15.86 -6.16
N LYS A 51 17.00 -14.95 -6.97
CA LYS A 51 17.19 -15.11 -8.43
C LYS A 51 15.91 -15.56 -9.15
N GLN A 52 14.76 -14.99 -8.75
CA GLN A 52 13.45 -15.17 -9.39
C GLN A 52 13.22 -14.13 -10.48
#